data_AF-A0A925SZN5-F1
#
_entry.id   AF-A0A925SZN5-F1
#
_cell.length_a   1.000
_cell.length_b   1.000
_cell.length_c   1.000
_cell.angle_alpha   90.00
_cell.angle_beta   90.00
_cell.angle_gamma   90.00
#
_symmetry.space_group_name_H-M   'P 1'
#
loop_
_entity.id
_entity.type
_entity.pdbx_description
1 polymer ?
#
loop_
_entity_poly.entity_id
_entity_poly.type
_entity_poly.pdbx_seq_one_letter_code
_entity_poly.pdbx_strand_id
1 'polypeptide(L)'
;MNRDSKVQGEGDKEADRRYRKRTQEYLEKNDVNKAANQAAPQTKAEAEDLKAAEAAGKKRAKGEDPAIRRRSASRNEPSTTGKTSRH
;
A
#
# COMPACT_ATOMS: atom_id res chain seq x y z
N MET A 1 -31.34 11.86 26.65
CA MET A 1 -31.18 11.69 25.19
C MET A 1 -29.79 11.11 24.95
N ASN A 2 -29.66 9.79 24.82
CA ASN A 2 -28.36 9.17 24.52
C ASN A 2 -28.20 9.07 22.99
N ARG A 3 -27.31 9.89 22.42
CA ARG A 3 -26.99 9.89 20.98
C ARG A 3 -25.61 9.29 20.67
N ASP A 4 -25.05 8.51 21.60
CA ASP A 4 -23.66 8.04 21.48
C ASP A 4 -23.56 6.56 21.12
N SER A 5 -24.55 6.04 20.38
CA SER A 5 -24.38 4.80 19.62
C SER A 5 -23.63 5.10 18.31
N LYS A 6 -22.51 5.83 18.37
CA LYS A 6 -21.61 5.93 17.21
C LYS A 6 -21.01 4.54 17.04
N VAL A 7 -21.38 3.87 15.97
CA VAL A 7 -20.75 2.62 15.53
C VAL A 7 -19.24 2.91 15.44
N GLN A 8 -18.47 2.44 16.42
CA GLN A 8 -17.01 2.48 16.43
C GLN A 8 -16.55 1.08 16.02
N GLY A 9 -15.85 0.98 14.89
CA GLY A 9 -15.45 -0.30 14.31
C GLY A 9 -15.71 -0.37 12.80
N GLU A 10 -15.77 -1.59 12.25
CA GLU A 10 -16.07 -1.81 10.83
C GLU A 10 -17.42 -1.17 10.47
N GLY A 11 -17.40 -0.16 9.59
CA GLY A 11 -18.58 0.57 9.16
C GLY A 11 -18.76 1.96 9.77
N ASP A 12 -17.81 2.48 10.56
CA ASP A 12 -17.78 3.89 10.96
C ASP A 12 -17.50 4.78 9.73
N LYS A 13 -18.59 5.15 9.05
CA LYS A 13 -18.56 6.04 7.87
C LYS A 13 -17.97 7.41 8.19
N GLU A 14 -18.03 7.86 9.45
CA GLU A 14 -17.45 9.13 9.87
C GLU A 14 -15.93 9.01 9.96
N ALA A 15 -15.42 7.95 10.59
CA ALA A 15 -13.99 7.66 10.63
C ALA A 15 -13.40 7.47 9.22
N ASP A 16 -14.07 6.70 8.36
CA ASP A 16 -13.67 6.52 6.96
C ASP A 16 -13.59 7.84 6.20
N ARG A 17 -14.60 8.70 6.36
CA ARG A 17 -14.64 10.01 5.69
C ARG A 17 -13.51 10.91 6.20
N ARG A 18 -13.26 10.93 7.51
CA ARG A 18 -12.17 11.70 8.12
C ARG A 18 -10.81 11.21 7.63
N TYR A 19 -10.62 9.90 7.56
CA TYR A 19 -9.41 9.30 7.02
C TYR A 19 -9.18 9.72 5.56
N ARG A 20 -10.18 9.53 4.69
CA ARG A 20 -10.09 9.93 3.27
C ARG A 20 -9.74 11.40 3.11
N LYS A 21 -10.42 12.28 3.84
CA LYS A 21 -10.16 13.72 3.82
C LYS A 21 -8.72 14.03 4.26
N ARG A 22 -8.26 13.44 5.37
CA ARG A 22 -6.89 13.64 5.86
C ARG A 22 -5.85 13.15 4.85
N THR A 23 -6.09 12.01 4.21
CA THR A 23 -5.20 11.49 3.16
C THR A 23 -5.15 12.43 1.97
N GLN A 24 -6.28 12.91 1.47
CA GLN A 24 -6.33 13.89 0.37
C GLN A 24 -5.57 15.16 0.72
N GLU A 25 -5.87 15.76 1.88
CA GLU A 25 -5.17 16.96 2.33
C GLU A 25 -3.66 16.73 2.48
N TYR A 26 -3.24 15.56 2.93
CA TYR A 26 -1.82 15.22 3.02
C TYR A 26 -1.17 15.18 1.63
N LEU A 27 -1.81 14.54 0.65
CA LEU A 27 -1.32 14.46 -0.72
C LEU A 27 -1.29 15.83 -1.41
N GLU A 28 -2.26 16.70 -1.13
CA GLU A 28 -2.34 18.05 -1.68
C GLU A 28 -1.28 18.99 -1.07
N LYS A 29 -1.03 18.88 0.24
CA LYS A 29 -0.15 19.80 0.98
C LYS A 29 1.31 19.39 0.99
N ASN A 30 1.62 18.11 0.76
CA ASN A 30 2.99 17.59 0.89
C ASN A 30 3.56 17.17 -0.45
N ASP A 31 4.85 17.43 -0.65
CA ASP A 31 5.60 16.88 -1.79
C ASP A 31 5.99 15.43 -1.50
N VAL A 32 5.06 14.52 -1.76
CA VAL A 32 5.21 13.08 -1.53
C VAL A 32 6.36 12.51 -2.36
N ASN A 33 6.60 13.06 -3.56
CA ASN A 33 7.68 12.60 -4.44
C ASN A 33 9.04 12.96 -3.85
N LYS A 34 9.21 14.20 -3.36
CA LYS A 34 10.42 14.61 -2.66
C LYS A 34 10.65 13.79 -1.39
N ALA A 35 9.60 13.55 -0.61
CA ALA A 35 9.70 12.72 0.60
C ALA A 35 10.12 11.28 0.27
N ALA A 36 9.56 10.68 -0.79
CA ALA A 36 9.93 9.34 -1.24
C ALA A 36 11.39 9.27 -1.69
N ASN A 37 11.86 10.26 -2.44
CA ASN A 37 13.27 10.34 -2.86
C ASN A 37 14.23 10.50 -1.68
N GLN A 38 13.84 11.28 -0.66
CA GLN A 38 14.63 11.44 0.56
C GLN A 38 14.66 10.17 1.42
N ALA A 39 13.59 9.37 1.38
CA ALA A 39 13.49 8.10 2.10
C ALA A 39 14.20 6.93 1.37
N ALA A 40 14.58 7.11 0.11
CA ALA A 40 15.31 6.09 -0.63
C ALA A 40 16.70 5.86 0.00
N PRO A 41 17.21 4.61 0.04
CA PRO A 41 18.55 4.32 0.52
C PRO A 41 19.58 5.07 -0.33
N GLN A 42 20.55 5.69 0.33
CA GLN A 42 21.57 6.50 -0.35
C GLN A 42 22.79 5.65 -0.72
N THR A 43 22.94 4.48 -0.09
CA THR A 43 24.05 3.55 -0.34
C THR A 43 23.57 2.12 -0.58
N LYS A 44 24.46 1.30 -1.18
CA LYS A 44 24.20 -0.14 -1.36
C LYS A 44 24.07 -0.86 -0.03
N ALA A 45 24.89 -0.51 0.96
CA ALA A 45 24.84 -1.11 2.29
C ALA A 45 23.49 -0.83 2.98
N GLU A 46 23.03 0.41 2.97
CA GLU A 46 21.71 0.76 3.50
C GLU A 46 20.57 0.01 2.79
N ALA A 47 20.66 -0.14 1.46
CA ALA A 47 19.67 -0.89 0.70
C ALA A 47 19.65 -2.39 1.08
N GLU A 48 20.83 -2.98 1.33
CA GLU A 48 20.96 -4.36 1.79
C GLU A 48 20.42 -4.55 3.22
N ASP A 49 20.71 -3.62 4.12
CA ASP A 49 20.21 -3.62 5.49
C ASP A 49 18.68 -3.53 5.54
N LEU A 50 18.09 -2.62 4.76
CA LEU A 50 16.63 -2.50 4.64
C LEU A 50 16.00 -3.80 4.11
N LYS A 51 16.63 -4.43 3.11
CA LYS A 51 16.16 -5.70 2.54
C LYS A 51 16.24 -6.85 3.55
N ALA A 52 17.31 -6.90 4.34
CA ALA A 52 17.49 -7.90 5.39
C ALA A 52 16.44 -7.71 6.51
N ALA A 53 16.19 -6.46 6.91
CA ALA A 53 15.17 -6.11 7.89
C ALA A 53 13.76 -6.51 7.40
N GLU A 54 13.42 -6.22 6.15
CA GLU A 54 12.15 -6.64 5.54
C GLU A 54 11.99 -8.17 5.55
N ALA A 55 13.03 -8.90 5.14
CA ALA A 55 13.02 -10.36 5.15
C ALA A 55 12.84 -10.93 6.57
N ALA A 56 13.50 -10.33 7.57
CA ALA A 56 13.36 -10.73 8.96
C ALA A 56 11.95 -10.44 9.51
N GLY A 57 11.34 -9.32 9.12
CA GLY A 57 9.95 -8.99 9.46
C GLY A 57 8.97 -9.99 8.85
N LYS A 58 9.12 -10.29 7.55
CA LYS A 58 8.31 -11.28 6.84
C LYS A 58 8.36 -12.66 7.49
N LYS A 59 9.54 -13.12 7.92
CA LYS A 59 9.70 -14.40 8.62
C LYS A 59 8.96 -14.45 9.97
N ARG A 60 8.80 -13.30 10.64
CA ARG A 60 8.12 -13.19 11.95
C ARG A 60 6.63 -12.89 11.85
N ALA A 61 6.15 -12.43 10.70
CA ALA A 61 4.74 -12.17 10.47
C ALA A 61 3.95 -13.49 10.54
N LYS A 62 2.76 -13.45 11.14
CA LYS A 62 1.84 -14.62 11.25
C LYS A 62 1.20 -15.03 9.91
N GLY A 63 1.72 -14.55 8.79
CA GLY A 63 1.17 -14.68 7.46
C GLY A 63 0.99 -13.33 6.78
N GLU A 64 1.13 -13.31 5.45
CA GLU A 64 0.71 -12.17 4.63
C GLU A 64 -0.76 -12.37 4.24
N ASP A 65 -1.52 -11.27 4.15
CA ASP A 65 -2.89 -11.30 3.62
C ASP A 65 -2.89 -12.01 2.25
N PRO A 66 -3.70 -13.07 2.05
CA PRO A 66 -3.80 -13.76 0.76
C PRO A 66 -4.07 -12.84 -0.43
N ALA A 67 -4.74 -11.69 -0.22
CA ALA A 67 -4.94 -10.67 -1.24
C ALA A 67 -3.64 -10.04 -1.74
N ILE A 68 -2.59 -9.99 -0.92
CA ILE A 68 -1.25 -9.54 -1.30
C ILE A 68 -0.61 -10.57 -2.24
N ARG A 69 -0.70 -11.87 -1.90
CA ARG A 69 -0.20 -12.97 -2.75
C ARG A 69 -0.91 -13.05 -4.11
N ARG A 70 -2.23 -12.84 -4.13
CA ARG A 70 -3.01 -12.84 -5.38
C ARG A 70 -2.61 -11.69 -6.31
N ARG A 71 -2.31 -10.51 -5.74
CA ARG A 71 -1.92 -9.31 -6.51
C ARG A 71 -0.51 -9.41 -7.08
N SER A 72 0.42 -10.10 -6.40
CA SER A 72 1.76 -10.36 -6.94
C SER A 72 1.72 -11.38 -8.08
N ALA A 73 0.85 -12.39 -7.99
CA ALA A 73 0.66 -13.37 -9.07
C ALA A 73 0.09 -12.76 -10.35
N SER A 74 -0.96 -11.91 -10.25
CA SER A 74 -1.62 -11.33 -11.43
C SER A 74 -0.77 -10.30 -12.20
N ARG A 75 0.36 -9.87 -11.64
CA ARG A 75 1.24 -8.85 -12.25
C ARG A 75 2.38 -9.47 -13.08
N ASN A 76 2.54 -10.79 -13.01
CA ASN A 76 3.60 -11.55 -13.69
C ASN A 76 3.12 -12.35 -14.92
N GLU A 77 1.86 -12.20 -15.35
CA GLU A 77 1.41 -12.79 -16.62
C GLU A 77 1.90 -11.91 -17.79
N PRO A 78 2.77 -12.39 -18.70
CA PRO A 78 3.03 -11.68 -19.93
C PRO A 78 1.75 -11.66 -20.77
N SER A 79 1.23 -10.46 -21.02
CA SER A 79 0.12 -10.22 -21.94
C SER A 79 0.51 -10.63 -23.38
N THR A 80 0.41 -11.92 -23.70
CA THR A 80 0.44 -12.43 -25.07
C THR A 80 -0.99 -12.49 -25.61
N THR A 81 -1.62 -11.33 -25.76
CA THR A 81 -2.79 -11.22 -26.65
C THR A 81 -2.39 -10.35 -27.82
N GLY A 82 -1.62 -10.95 -28.73
CA GLY A 82 -1.40 -10.41 -30.07
C GLY A 82 -2.76 -10.27 -30.75
N LYS A 83 -3.20 -9.03 -30.93
CA LYS A 83 -4.27 -8.69 -31.87
C LYS A 83 -3.74 -8.99 -33.27
N THR A 84 -3.96 -10.20 -33.77
CA THR A 84 -3.83 -10.46 -35.21
C THR A 84 -4.98 -9.78 -35.91
N SER A 85 -4.69 -8.66 -36.55
CA SER A 85 -5.40 -8.17 -37.72
C SER A 85 -5.56 -9.33 -38.72
N ARG A 86 -6.79 -9.56 -39.18
CA ARG A 86 -7.05 -10.22 -40.45
C ARG A 86 -8.39 -9.72 -40.98
N HIS A 87 -8.36 -9.51 -42.29
CA HIS A 87 -9.23 -8.70 -43.16
C HIS A 87 -10.71 -9.09 -43.15
#